data_AF-A0A941R3M1-F1
#
_entry.id   AF-A0A941R3M1-F1
#
_cell.length_a   1.000
_cell.length_b   1.000
_cell.length_c   1.000
_cell.angle_alpha   90.00
_cell.angle_beta   90.00
_cell.angle_gamma   90.00
#
_symmetry.space_group_name_H-M   'P 1'
#
loop_
_entity.id
_entity.type
_entity.pdbx_description
1 polymer ?
#
loop_
_entity_poly.entity_id
_entity_poly.type
_entity_poly.pdbx_seq_one_letter_code
_entity_poly.pdbx_strand_id
1 'polypeptide(L)'
;MATSRITLPPLLVSRTLASQLLRFYDYPDPRRPERIIKGYDGPHAVRTARMCAAVAARLGHPPARVKQYQIACLLHDLGRAGLDRHLFGRIWSWARAHGIPTRPREWRALHPDTRYGRETEAFVARYRTAMDDAGITLDSWACEQVEMRLGYARRLSARLRTVKPLLRELGVAWAPWMGRVMLYYYYPEKLEGAQPWVRQLAEVLVACEQFEAYSNQRRGRDYYVRRREDLSEAFAYLQTLQREQILSRLVVRALRELAAEGVFDGVLAQARGRALTARERAFLRRPEKE
;
A
#
# COMPACT_ATOMS: atom_id res chain seq x y z
N MET A 1 -23.80 27.34 -13.47
CA MET A 1 -23.05 26.08 -13.30
C MET A 1 -22.29 26.15 -11.98
N ALA A 2 -22.73 25.42 -10.95
CA ALA A 2 -22.02 25.40 -9.67
C ALA A 2 -20.68 24.68 -9.87
N THR A 3 -19.57 25.39 -9.66
CA THR A 3 -18.26 24.78 -9.47
C THR A 3 -18.36 23.87 -8.25
N SER A 4 -18.58 22.57 -8.48
CA SER A 4 -18.44 21.54 -7.46
C SER A 4 -17.04 21.68 -6.88
N ARG A 5 -16.92 22.27 -5.68
CA ARG A 5 -15.68 22.27 -4.92
C ARG A 5 -15.29 20.80 -4.79
N ILE A 6 -14.11 20.44 -5.27
CA ILE A 6 -13.56 19.09 -5.11
C ILE A 6 -13.48 18.81 -3.60
N THR A 7 -14.45 18.07 -3.07
CA THR A 7 -14.46 17.60 -1.70
C THR A 7 -13.62 16.34 -1.62
N LEU A 8 -12.55 16.40 -0.83
CA LEU A 8 -11.74 15.22 -0.53
C LEU A 8 -12.36 14.49 0.67
N PRO A 9 -12.24 13.15 0.74
CA PRO A 9 -12.56 12.41 1.95
C PRO A 9 -11.71 12.91 3.14
N PRO A 10 -12.21 12.72 4.37
CA PRO A 10 -11.65 13.40 5.54
C PRO A 10 -10.22 12.98 5.87
N LEU A 11 -9.41 13.96 6.28
CA LEU A 11 -8.19 13.74 7.05
C LEU A 11 -8.52 14.10 8.50
N LEU A 12 -8.75 13.08 9.32
CA LEU A 12 -9.15 13.17 10.73
C LEU A 12 -7.99 13.57 11.65
N VAL A 13 -6.77 13.37 11.19
CA VAL A 13 -5.56 13.93 11.81
C VAL A 13 -5.29 15.33 11.27
N SER A 14 -4.61 16.17 12.06
CA SER A 14 -4.20 17.49 11.57
C SER A 14 -3.23 17.33 10.39
N ARG A 15 -3.22 18.33 9.49
CA ARG A 15 -2.26 18.35 8.38
C ARG A 15 -0.82 18.33 8.89
N THR A 16 -0.55 19.04 9.98
CA THR A 16 0.76 19.04 10.65
C THR A 16 1.17 17.64 11.09
N LEU A 17 0.30 16.92 11.80
CA LEU A 17 0.59 15.56 12.23
C LEU A 17 0.82 14.65 11.02
N ALA A 18 -0.04 14.70 9.99
CA ALA A 18 0.16 13.92 8.77
C ALA A 18 1.52 14.22 8.12
N SER A 19 1.90 15.49 7.99
CA SER A 19 3.21 15.88 7.45
C SER A 19 4.38 15.37 8.30
N GLN A 20 4.27 15.38 9.63
CA GLN A 20 5.29 14.82 10.52
C GLN A 20 5.40 13.29 10.37
N LEU A 21 4.28 12.58 10.31
CA LEU A 21 4.25 11.13 10.09
C LEU A 21 4.92 10.75 8.76
N LEU A 22 4.67 11.51 7.70
CA LEU A 22 5.26 11.24 6.38
C LEU A 22 6.78 11.45 6.34
N ARG A 23 7.36 12.24 7.24
CA ARG A 23 8.83 12.37 7.35
C ARG A 23 9.50 11.09 7.82
N PHE A 24 8.77 10.15 8.45
CA PHE A 24 9.35 8.86 8.83
C PHE A 24 9.72 7.95 7.64
N TYR A 25 9.27 8.30 6.44
CA TYR A 25 9.69 7.65 5.20
C TYR A 25 11.04 8.15 4.68
N ASP A 26 11.53 9.30 5.16
CA ASP A 26 12.87 9.77 4.82
C ASP A 26 13.91 8.79 5.36
N TYR A 27 14.89 8.48 4.53
CA TYR A 27 15.88 7.44 4.80
C TYR A 27 17.29 7.95 4.46
N PRO A 28 18.28 7.80 5.34
CA PRO A 28 19.66 8.15 5.02
C PRO A 28 20.17 7.23 3.90
N ASP A 29 20.77 7.78 2.85
CA ASP A 29 21.33 6.99 1.75
C ASP A 29 22.53 6.19 2.29
N PRO A 30 22.48 4.85 2.31
CA PRO A 30 23.57 4.06 2.87
C PRO A 30 24.87 4.16 2.06
N ARG A 31 24.78 4.66 0.81
CA ARG A 31 25.95 4.90 -0.05
C ARG A 31 26.51 6.31 0.11
N ARG A 32 25.73 7.22 0.71
CA ARG A 32 26.02 8.66 0.86
C ARG A 32 25.39 9.18 2.16
N PRO A 33 25.99 8.93 3.33
CA PRO A 33 25.36 9.17 4.63
C PRO A 33 24.83 10.59 4.86
N GLU A 34 25.43 11.58 4.20
CA GLU A 34 25.03 13.00 4.21
C GLU A 34 23.76 13.29 3.40
N ARG A 35 23.32 12.34 2.57
CA ARG A 35 22.15 12.48 1.70
C ARG A 35 20.94 11.77 2.29
N ILE A 36 19.79 12.45 2.22
CA ILE A 36 18.49 11.86 2.56
C ILE A 36 17.76 11.47 1.27
N ILE A 37 17.37 10.19 1.18
CA ILE A 37 16.38 9.69 0.23
C ILE A 37 15.01 10.09 0.76
N LYS A 38 14.32 11.00 0.06
CA LYS A 38 12.97 11.43 0.45
C LYS A 38 11.96 10.31 0.30
N GLY A 39 11.04 10.25 1.26
CA GLY A 39 9.92 9.32 1.24
C GLY A 39 9.12 9.41 -0.05
N TYR A 40 9.29 8.44 -0.93
CA TYR A 40 8.85 8.54 -2.32
C TYR A 40 7.31 8.63 -2.49
N ASP A 41 6.55 7.97 -1.62
CA ASP A 41 5.11 7.75 -1.84
C ASP A 41 4.20 8.45 -0.81
N GLY A 42 4.66 9.57 -0.23
CA GLY A 42 3.86 10.32 0.74
C GLY A 42 2.47 10.77 0.24
N PRO A 43 2.34 11.33 -0.99
CA PRO A 43 1.04 11.70 -1.53
C PRO A 43 0.09 10.52 -1.71
N HIS A 44 0.62 9.36 -2.09
CA HIS A 44 -0.13 8.11 -2.18
C HIS A 44 -0.67 7.69 -0.82
N ALA A 45 0.20 7.62 0.20
CA ALA A 45 -0.19 7.25 1.56
C ALA A 45 -1.32 8.16 2.10
N VAL A 46 -1.30 9.46 1.79
CA VAL A 46 -2.37 10.39 2.16
C VAL A 46 -3.69 10.06 1.46
N ARG A 47 -3.65 9.79 0.14
CA ARG A 47 -4.86 9.45 -0.63
C ARG A 47 -5.46 8.13 -0.15
N THR A 48 -4.64 7.09 0.02
CA THR A 48 -5.08 5.81 0.60
C THR A 48 -5.68 6.01 1.99
N ALA A 49 -5.03 6.77 2.88
CA ALA A 49 -5.51 7.00 4.23
C ALA A 49 -6.84 7.78 4.30
N ARG A 50 -7.09 8.68 3.36
CA ARG A 50 -8.39 9.38 3.22
C ARG A 50 -9.49 8.41 2.82
N MET A 51 -9.25 7.58 1.80
CA MET A 51 -10.22 6.58 1.36
C MET A 51 -10.50 5.56 2.46
N CYS A 52 -9.44 5.06 3.12
CA CYS A 52 -9.55 4.13 4.23
C CYS A 52 -10.43 4.67 5.37
N ALA A 53 -10.24 5.94 5.76
CA ALA A 53 -11.05 6.54 6.81
C ALA A 53 -12.53 6.66 6.43
N ALA A 54 -12.84 7.01 5.18
CA ALA A 54 -14.21 7.09 4.69
C ALA A 54 -14.89 5.72 4.65
N VAL A 55 -14.22 4.69 4.14
CA VAL A 55 -14.75 3.31 4.12
C VAL A 55 -14.93 2.79 5.54
N ALA A 56 -13.94 2.97 6.43
CA ALA A 56 -14.04 2.54 7.82
C ALA A 56 -15.19 3.22 8.57
N ALA A 57 -15.44 4.52 8.32
CA ALA A 57 -16.57 5.23 8.88
C ALA A 57 -17.92 4.71 8.32
N ARG A 58 -18.00 4.44 7.01
CA ARG A 58 -19.18 3.82 6.36
C ARG A 58 -19.52 2.46 6.96
N LEU A 59 -18.51 1.69 7.35
CA LEU A 59 -18.67 0.39 8.01
C LEU A 59 -18.99 0.49 9.52
N GLY A 60 -19.23 1.70 10.05
CA GLY A 60 -19.67 1.89 11.42
C GLY A 60 -18.56 1.82 12.48
N HIS A 61 -17.28 1.94 12.10
CA HIS A 61 -16.22 1.99 13.10
C HIS A 61 -16.27 3.30 13.92
N PRO A 62 -16.04 3.24 15.25
CA PRO A 62 -16.06 4.42 16.10
C PRO A 62 -15.05 5.50 15.68
N PRO A 63 -15.38 6.80 15.76
CA PRO A 63 -14.50 7.88 15.29
C PRO A 63 -13.07 7.84 15.84
N ALA A 64 -12.89 7.51 17.13
CA ALA A 64 -11.58 7.38 17.75
C ALA A 64 -10.73 6.28 17.10
N ARG A 65 -11.34 5.13 16.78
CA ARG A 65 -10.68 4.03 16.08
C ARG A 65 -10.34 4.43 14.65
N VAL A 66 -11.25 5.09 13.93
CA VAL A 66 -10.99 5.54 12.55
C VAL A 66 -9.84 6.54 12.50
N LYS A 67 -9.75 7.46 13.46
CA LYS A 67 -8.62 8.39 13.58
C LYS A 67 -7.28 7.65 13.80
N GLN A 68 -7.24 6.69 14.71
CA GLN A 68 -6.04 5.88 14.96
C GLN A 68 -5.69 5.00 13.75
N TYR A 69 -6.69 4.41 13.11
CA TYR A 69 -6.54 3.62 11.89
C TYR A 69 -5.97 4.46 10.74
N GLN A 70 -6.42 5.70 10.57
CA GLN A 70 -5.88 6.59 9.55
C GLN A 70 -4.38 6.86 9.72
N ILE A 71 -3.87 6.87 10.96
CA ILE A 71 -2.42 6.95 11.22
C ILE A 71 -1.71 5.68 10.74
N ALA A 72 -2.26 4.49 10.99
CA ALA A 72 -1.72 3.24 10.45
C ALA A 72 -1.69 3.26 8.91
N CYS A 73 -2.75 3.78 8.27
CA CYS A 73 -2.81 3.94 6.82
C CYS A 73 -1.75 4.92 6.28
N LEU A 74 -1.49 6.04 6.98
CA LEU A 74 -0.43 6.98 6.57
C LEU A 74 0.97 6.34 6.63
N LEU A 75 1.16 5.38 7.51
CA LEU A 75 2.43 4.67 7.71
C LEU A 75 2.48 3.30 7.02
N HIS A 76 1.46 2.93 6.24
CA HIS A 76 1.26 1.55 5.81
C HIS A 76 2.42 0.98 4.99
N ASP A 77 3.16 1.84 4.29
CA ASP A 77 4.28 1.53 3.41
C ASP A 77 5.65 1.85 4.06
N LEU A 78 5.70 2.08 5.38
CA LEU A 78 6.93 2.50 6.08
C LEU A 78 8.11 1.51 5.89
N GLY A 79 7.83 0.23 5.64
CA GLY A 79 8.87 -0.76 5.30
C GLY A 79 9.58 -0.49 3.96
N ARG A 80 9.04 0.41 3.12
CA ARG A 80 9.62 0.88 1.85
C ARG A 80 10.46 2.16 1.99
N ALA A 81 10.71 2.64 3.20
CA ALA A 81 11.67 3.73 3.40
C ALA A 81 13.03 3.34 2.78
N GLY A 82 13.63 4.28 2.03
CA GLY A 82 14.86 4.03 1.25
C GLY A 82 14.65 3.45 -0.14
N LEU A 83 13.43 3.45 -0.68
CA LEU A 83 13.17 2.90 -2.01
C LEU A 83 13.99 3.60 -3.12
N ASP A 84 14.83 2.82 -3.80
CA ASP A 84 15.46 3.18 -5.07
C ASP A 84 14.57 2.68 -6.21
N ARG A 85 13.74 3.58 -6.76
CA ARG A 85 12.70 3.21 -7.75
C ARG A 85 13.27 2.52 -8.98
N HIS A 86 14.43 2.95 -9.45
CA HIS A 86 15.02 2.42 -10.66
C HIS A 86 15.53 1.00 -10.41
N LEU A 87 16.31 0.81 -9.34
CA LEU A 87 16.82 -0.51 -8.97
C LEU A 87 15.68 -1.47 -8.60
N PHE A 88 14.73 -1.03 -7.77
CA PHE A 88 13.55 -1.80 -7.40
C PHE A 88 12.74 -2.20 -8.64
N GLY A 89 12.48 -1.26 -9.55
CA GLY A 89 11.78 -1.52 -10.80
C GLY A 89 12.50 -2.56 -11.67
N ARG A 90 13.82 -2.46 -11.82
CA ARG A 90 14.62 -3.43 -12.58
C ARG A 90 14.55 -4.83 -11.98
N ILE A 91 14.76 -4.97 -10.67
CA ILE A 91 14.70 -6.25 -9.94
C ILE A 91 13.34 -6.93 -10.17
N TRP A 92 12.24 -6.20 -9.94
CA TRP A 92 10.91 -6.82 -9.97
C TRP A 92 10.32 -6.98 -11.37
N SER A 93 10.73 -6.17 -12.34
CA SER A 93 10.43 -6.40 -13.76
C SER A 93 11.16 -7.65 -14.27
N TRP A 94 12.45 -7.82 -13.92
CA TRP A 94 13.20 -9.04 -14.24
C TRP A 94 12.54 -10.27 -13.61
N ALA A 95 12.24 -10.22 -12.31
CA ALA A 95 11.59 -11.33 -11.61
C ALA A 95 10.26 -11.73 -12.27
N ARG A 96 9.42 -10.74 -12.62
CA ARG A 96 8.13 -11.00 -13.29
C ARG A 96 8.32 -11.62 -14.67
N ALA A 97 9.28 -11.14 -15.46
CA ALA A 97 9.56 -11.69 -16.79
C ALA A 97 9.98 -13.17 -16.76
N HIS A 98 10.54 -13.62 -15.63
CA HIS A 98 10.97 -15.00 -15.41
C HIS A 98 9.97 -15.82 -14.59
N GLY A 99 8.75 -15.33 -14.38
CA GLY A 99 7.71 -16.04 -13.61
C GLY A 99 8.03 -16.22 -12.12
N ILE A 100 8.95 -15.42 -11.57
CA ILE A 100 9.38 -15.54 -10.17
C ILE A 100 8.35 -14.86 -9.26
N PRO A 101 7.91 -15.54 -8.17
CA PRO A 101 7.00 -14.96 -7.19
C PRO A 101 7.51 -13.63 -6.62
N THR A 102 6.62 -12.64 -6.54
CA THR A 102 6.97 -11.30 -6.04
C THR A 102 6.33 -10.99 -4.68
N ARG A 103 5.64 -11.97 -4.08
CA ARG A 103 5.08 -11.87 -2.74
C ARG A 103 5.58 -13.00 -1.85
N PRO A 104 5.78 -12.77 -0.55
CA PRO A 104 6.25 -13.80 0.38
C PRO A 104 5.35 -15.05 0.40
N ARG A 105 4.03 -14.88 0.36
CA ARG A 105 3.09 -16.00 0.34
C ARG A 105 3.23 -16.87 -0.92
N GLU A 106 3.30 -16.22 -2.08
CA GLU A 106 3.49 -16.91 -3.37
C GLU A 106 4.85 -17.61 -3.41
N TRP A 107 5.90 -16.95 -2.88
CA TRP A 107 7.23 -17.52 -2.73
C TRP A 107 7.19 -18.81 -1.92
N ARG A 108 6.58 -18.77 -0.72
CA ARG A 108 6.50 -19.95 0.16
C ARG A 108 5.65 -21.08 -0.41
N ALA A 109 4.65 -20.77 -1.25
CA ALA A 109 3.88 -21.80 -1.95
C ALA A 109 4.74 -22.54 -3.00
N LEU A 110 5.64 -21.83 -3.69
CA LEU A 110 6.55 -22.42 -4.68
C LEU A 110 7.81 -23.04 -4.06
N HIS A 111 8.25 -22.51 -2.91
CA HIS A 111 9.47 -22.90 -2.22
C HIS A 111 9.19 -23.20 -0.74
N PRO A 112 8.51 -24.31 -0.42
CA PRO A 112 8.05 -24.64 0.93
C PRO A 112 9.20 -24.79 1.95
N ASP A 113 10.40 -25.17 1.50
CA ASP A 113 11.59 -25.30 2.35
C ASP A 113 12.19 -23.95 2.76
N THR A 114 11.72 -22.84 2.19
CA THR A 114 12.16 -21.52 2.60
C THR A 114 11.70 -21.26 4.03
N ARG A 115 12.66 -21.14 4.96
CA ARG A 115 12.39 -20.73 6.33
C ARG A 115 11.57 -19.42 6.34
N TYR A 116 10.46 -19.41 7.07
CA TYR A 116 9.58 -18.24 7.17
C TYR A 116 10.36 -16.98 7.59
N GLY A 117 10.16 -15.89 6.83
CA GLY A 117 10.86 -14.63 7.07
C GLY A 117 12.29 -14.60 6.52
N ARG A 118 12.73 -15.59 5.73
CA ARG A 118 14.03 -15.65 5.02
C ARG A 118 13.86 -15.68 3.49
N GLU A 119 12.70 -15.25 2.99
CA GLU A 119 12.38 -15.25 1.56
C GLU A 119 13.34 -14.33 0.76
N THR A 120 13.81 -13.24 1.37
CA THR A 120 14.79 -12.33 0.74
C THR A 120 16.12 -13.05 0.53
N GLU A 121 16.63 -13.70 1.57
CA GLU A 121 17.90 -14.41 1.53
C GLU A 121 17.84 -15.60 0.57
N ALA A 122 16.72 -16.32 0.55
CA ALA A 122 16.49 -17.40 -0.39
C ALA A 122 16.43 -16.91 -1.85
N PHE A 123 15.75 -15.79 -2.11
CA PHE A 123 15.74 -15.14 -3.42
C PHE A 123 17.15 -14.78 -3.89
N VAL A 124 17.91 -14.10 -3.03
CA VAL A 124 19.26 -13.65 -3.36
C VAL A 124 20.18 -14.84 -3.62
N ALA A 125 20.15 -15.88 -2.77
CA ALA A 125 20.97 -17.07 -2.96
C ALA A 125 20.63 -17.81 -4.27
N ARG A 126 19.35 -17.87 -4.63
CA ARG A 126 18.88 -18.60 -5.80
C ARG A 126 19.16 -17.88 -7.13
N TYR A 127 19.03 -16.55 -7.14
CA TYR A 127 18.99 -15.78 -8.39
C TYR A 127 20.17 -14.85 -8.61
N ARG A 128 21.15 -14.79 -7.70
CA ARG A 128 22.33 -13.91 -7.83
C ARG A 128 22.98 -13.98 -9.21
N THR A 129 23.43 -15.17 -9.64
CA THR A 129 24.11 -15.34 -10.92
C THR A 129 23.24 -14.91 -12.10
N ALA A 130 21.99 -15.38 -12.16
CA ALA A 130 21.08 -15.04 -13.25
C ALA A 130 20.74 -13.54 -13.31
N MET A 131 20.73 -12.85 -12.16
CA MET A 131 20.55 -11.40 -12.11
C MET A 131 21.81 -10.64 -12.48
N ASP A 132 22.99 -11.12 -12.09
CA ASP A 132 24.28 -10.58 -12.51
C ASP A 132 24.44 -10.66 -14.04
N ASP A 133 24.07 -11.80 -14.65
CA ASP A 133 24.04 -11.98 -16.11
C ASP A 133 23.07 -11.02 -16.82
N ALA A 134 22.00 -10.62 -16.12
CA ALA A 134 21.05 -9.59 -16.57
C ALA A 134 21.48 -8.15 -16.22
N GLY A 135 22.71 -7.97 -15.73
CA GLY A 135 23.28 -6.67 -15.36
C GLY A 135 22.69 -6.05 -14.09
N ILE A 136 22.09 -6.85 -13.20
CA ILE A 136 21.52 -6.43 -11.92
C ILE A 136 22.34 -7.03 -10.78
N THR A 137 23.34 -6.29 -10.30
CA THR A 137 24.17 -6.73 -9.19
C THR A 137 23.41 -6.75 -7.87
N LEU A 138 23.33 -7.92 -7.23
CA LEU A 138 22.72 -8.09 -5.91
C LEU A 138 23.68 -7.73 -4.76
N ASP A 139 24.13 -6.49 -4.73
CA ASP A 139 24.90 -5.93 -3.61
C ASP A 139 24.02 -5.72 -2.34
N SER A 140 24.59 -5.18 -1.27
CA SER A 140 23.85 -4.93 -0.02
C SER A 140 22.65 -4.00 -0.22
N TRP A 141 22.76 -3.00 -1.11
CA TRP A 141 21.69 -2.06 -1.40
C TRP A 141 20.57 -2.69 -2.22
N ALA A 142 20.90 -3.47 -3.24
CA ALA A 142 19.95 -4.26 -4.01
C ALA A 142 19.21 -5.27 -3.13
N CYS A 143 19.91 -5.91 -2.18
CA CYS A 143 19.29 -6.80 -1.21
C CYS A 143 18.22 -6.07 -0.35
N GLU A 144 18.45 -4.82 0.05
CA GLU A 144 17.42 -4.02 0.72
C GLU A 144 16.19 -3.80 -0.17
N GLN A 145 16.38 -3.57 -1.48
CA GLN A 145 15.28 -3.40 -2.42
C GLN A 145 14.49 -4.71 -2.64
N VAL A 146 15.15 -5.87 -2.59
CA VAL A 146 14.48 -7.19 -2.60
C VAL A 146 13.63 -7.35 -1.32
N GLU A 147 14.21 -6.96 -0.18
CA GLU A 147 13.56 -7.10 1.12
C GLU A 147 12.29 -6.24 1.24
N MET A 148 12.18 -5.13 0.52
CA MET A 148 10.96 -4.30 0.46
C MET A 148 9.73 -5.02 -0.09
N ARG A 149 9.87 -6.19 -0.74
CA ARG A 149 8.73 -7.07 -1.05
C ARG A 149 8.78 -8.39 -0.28
N LEU A 150 9.88 -9.12 -0.35
CA LEU A 150 9.94 -10.49 0.19
C LEU A 150 10.16 -10.51 1.71
N GLY A 151 10.78 -9.47 2.27
CA GLY A 151 11.04 -9.32 3.71
C GLY A 151 10.27 -8.16 4.35
N TYR A 152 9.14 -7.74 3.76
CA TYR A 152 8.43 -6.52 4.15
C TYR A 152 8.10 -6.48 5.66
N ALA A 153 7.70 -7.61 6.25
CA ALA A 153 7.41 -7.67 7.69
C ALA A 153 8.62 -7.34 8.58
N ARG A 154 9.81 -7.81 8.19
CA ARG A 154 11.05 -7.58 8.92
C ARG A 154 11.49 -6.12 8.81
N ARG A 155 11.43 -5.55 7.61
CA ARG A 155 11.69 -4.11 7.39
C ARG A 155 10.72 -3.24 8.16
N LEU A 156 9.41 -3.52 8.06
CA LEU A 156 8.40 -2.75 8.78
C LEU A 156 8.65 -2.81 10.30
N SER A 157 8.93 -4.00 10.84
CA SER A 157 9.21 -4.17 12.27
C SER A 157 10.43 -3.37 12.71
N ALA A 158 11.51 -3.39 11.92
CA ALA A 158 12.71 -2.60 12.19
C ALA A 158 12.42 -1.10 12.19
N ARG A 159 11.71 -0.59 11.17
CA ARG A 159 11.32 0.83 11.10
C ARG A 159 10.40 1.24 12.24
N LEU A 160 9.44 0.40 12.61
CA LEU A 160 8.53 0.68 13.73
C LEU A 160 9.25 0.73 15.08
N ARG A 161 10.33 -0.03 15.29
CA ARG A 161 11.13 0.10 16.54
C ARG A 161 11.71 1.51 16.69
N THR A 162 12.20 2.10 15.61
CA THR A 162 12.73 3.47 15.60
C THR A 162 11.63 4.53 15.66
N VAL A 163 10.49 4.29 15.00
CA VAL A 163 9.42 5.29 14.85
C VAL A 163 8.48 5.36 16.05
N LYS A 164 8.24 4.26 16.77
CA LYS A 164 7.31 4.24 17.92
C LYS A 164 7.62 5.26 19.03
N PRO A 165 8.89 5.45 19.46
CA PRO A 165 9.22 6.52 20.41
C PRO A 165 8.82 7.91 19.90
N LEU A 166 9.09 8.21 18.63
CA LEU A 166 8.73 9.48 18.00
C LEU A 166 7.22 9.66 17.85
N LEU A 167 6.48 8.58 17.58
CA LEU A 167 5.01 8.62 17.58
C LEU A 167 4.46 9.04 18.94
N ARG A 168 5.05 8.55 20.04
CA ARG A 168 4.65 8.93 21.39
C ARG A 168 4.89 10.41 21.65
N GLU A 169 6.01 10.96 21.20
CA GLU A 169 6.31 12.41 21.28
C GLU A 169 5.29 13.25 20.48
N LEU A 170 4.77 12.72 19.38
CA LEU A 170 3.69 13.32 18.60
C LEU A 170 2.28 13.09 19.20
N GLY A 171 2.17 12.50 20.39
CA GLY A 171 0.89 12.20 21.04
C GLY A 171 0.12 11.03 20.42
N VAL A 172 0.79 10.17 19.65
CA VAL A 172 0.19 9.00 19.00
C VAL A 172 0.42 7.74 19.84
N ALA A 173 -0.65 7.19 20.39
CA ALA A 173 -0.63 5.87 21.02
C ALA A 173 -0.61 4.77 19.93
N TRP A 174 0.51 4.05 19.81
CA TRP A 174 0.61 2.91 18.90
C TRP A 174 0.01 1.64 19.51
N ALA A 175 -0.96 1.03 18.83
CA ALA A 175 -1.54 -0.24 19.24
C ALA A 175 -1.02 -1.42 18.41
N PRO A 176 -0.88 -2.63 18.97
CA PRO A 176 -0.36 -3.80 18.25
C PRO A 176 -1.10 -4.12 16.95
N TRP A 177 -2.42 -3.93 16.91
CA TRP A 177 -3.24 -4.20 15.73
C TRP A 177 -2.89 -3.33 14.53
N MET A 178 -2.36 -2.11 14.74
CA MET A 178 -2.01 -1.18 13.66
C MET A 178 -0.96 -1.78 12.73
N GLY A 179 0.09 -2.39 13.31
CA GLY A 179 1.14 -3.05 12.54
C GLY A 179 0.63 -4.32 11.83
N ARG A 180 -0.29 -5.07 12.46
CA ARG A 180 -0.86 -6.28 11.84
C ARG A 180 -1.72 -5.95 10.63
N VAL A 181 -2.53 -4.90 10.73
CA VAL A 181 -3.33 -4.36 9.61
C VAL A 181 -2.44 -4.02 8.41
N MET A 182 -1.30 -3.37 8.63
CA MET A 182 -0.35 -2.99 7.58
C MET A 182 0.32 -4.19 6.88
N LEU A 183 0.34 -5.36 7.51
CA LEU A 183 0.99 -6.57 6.98
C LEU A 183 0.04 -7.48 6.20
N TYR A 184 -1.27 -7.28 6.35
CA TYR A 184 -2.28 -8.25 5.93
C TYR A 184 -2.16 -8.69 4.46
N TYR A 185 -1.85 -7.76 3.56
CA TYR A 185 -1.73 -8.08 2.14
C TYR A 185 -0.63 -9.10 1.82
N TYR A 186 0.51 -9.01 2.53
CA TYR A 186 1.66 -9.88 2.31
C TYR A 186 1.67 -11.10 3.23
N TYR A 187 1.03 -10.98 4.40
CA TYR A 187 1.05 -11.96 5.48
C TYR A 187 -0.34 -12.08 6.13
N PRO A 188 -1.36 -12.57 5.39
CA PRO A 188 -2.72 -12.68 5.92
C PRO A 188 -2.80 -13.53 7.19
N GLU A 189 -1.92 -14.52 7.32
CA GLU A 189 -1.80 -15.39 8.51
C GLU A 189 -1.53 -14.60 9.80
N LYS A 190 -0.96 -13.38 9.73
CA LYS A 190 -0.70 -12.55 10.92
C LYS A 190 -1.96 -11.98 11.57
N LEU A 191 -3.13 -12.17 10.96
CA LEU A 191 -4.43 -11.85 11.53
C LEU A 191 -5.20 -13.08 12.02
N GLU A 192 -4.61 -14.26 12.04
CA GLU A 192 -5.20 -15.41 12.72
C GLU A 192 -5.46 -15.09 14.20
N GLY A 193 -6.67 -15.39 14.67
CA GLY A 193 -7.14 -15.07 16.02
C GLY A 193 -7.33 -13.57 16.30
N ALA A 194 -7.19 -12.68 15.32
CA ALA A 194 -7.47 -11.26 15.51
C ALA A 194 -8.98 -11.00 15.65
N GLN A 195 -9.32 -9.95 16.39
CA GLN A 195 -10.70 -9.48 16.50
C GLN A 195 -11.28 -9.17 15.10
N PRO A 196 -12.55 -9.50 14.81
CA PRO A 196 -13.14 -9.33 13.48
C PRO A 196 -12.99 -7.92 12.90
N TRP A 197 -13.11 -6.89 13.75
CA TRP A 197 -12.94 -5.50 13.33
C TRP A 197 -11.51 -5.17 12.89
N VAL A 198 -10.48 -5.84 13.42
CA VAL A 198 -9.09 -5.65 12.98
C VAL A 198 -8.90 -6.21 11.58
N ARG A 199 -9.47 -7.38 11.30
CA ARG A 199 -9.49 -7.97 9.96
C ARG A 199 -10.22 -7.06 8.98
N GLN A 200 -11.39 -6.54 9.35
CA GLN A 200 -12.14 -5.61 8.51
C GLN A 200 -11.33 -4.35 8.16
N LEU A 201 -10.61 -3.76 9.12
CA LEU A 201 -9.72 -2.61 8.84
C LEU A 201 -8.57 -3.00 7.89
N ALA A 202 -8.02 -4.22 8.02
CA ALA A 202 -6.98 -4.69 7.13
C ALA A 202 -7.48 -4.89 5.69
N GLU A 203 -8.66 -5.45 5.53
CA GLU A 203 -9.34 -5.56 4.23
C GLU A 203 -9.63 -4.18 3.63
N VAL A 204 -10.07 -3.21 4.43
CA VAL A 204 -10.28 -1.82 3.97
C VAL A 204 -8.98 -1.23 3.44
N LEU A 205 -7.86 -1.42 4.14
CA LEU A 205 -6.56 -0.93 3.69
C LEU A 205 -6.19 -1.55 2.34
N VAL A 206 -6.32 -2.87 2.20
CA VAL A 206 -6.04 -3.56 0.93
C VAL A 206 -6.93 -3.04 -0.19
N ALA A 207 -8.25 -2.95 0.04
CA ALA A 207 -9.19 -2.49 -0.97
C ALA A 207 -8.88 -1.06 -1.45
N CYS A 208 -8.65 -0.14 -0.51
CA CYS A 208 -8.33 1.26 -0.83
C CYS A 208 -6.96 1.40 -1.51
N GLU A 209 -5.95 0.64 -1.06
CA GLU A 209 -4.61 0.63 -1.65
C GLU A 209 -4.64 0.19 -3.11
N GLN A 210 -5.34 -0.91 -3.40
CA GLN A 210 -5.44 -1.40 -4.78
C GLN A 210 -6.27 -0.46 -5.66
N PHE A 211 -7.36 0.10 -5.13
CA PHE A 211 -8.18 1.06 -5.86
C PHE A 211 -7.40 2.36 -6.19
N GLU A 212 -6.60 2.87 -5.24
CA GLU A 212 -5.69 3.99 -5.46
C GLU A 212 -4.66 3.65 -6.55
N ALA A 213 -3.94 2.55 -6.36
CA ALA A 213 -2.78 2.20 -7.17
C ALA A 213 -3.16 1.96 -8.63
N TYR A 214 -4.31 1.34 -8.89
CA TYR A 214 -4.83 1.14 -10.25
C TYR A 214 -5.33 2.44 -10.90
N SER A 215 -5.60 3.47 -10.10
CA SER A 215 -6.04 4.79 -10.55
C SER A 215 -4.90 5.83 -10.61
N ASN A 216 -3.69 5.44 -10.22
CA ASN A 216 -2.56 6.34 -10.04
C ASN A 216 -1.61 6.25 -11.22
N GLN A 217 -1.57 7.30 -12.03
CA GLN A 217 -0.78 7.33 -13.26
C GLN A 217 0.72 7.21 -13.00
N ARG A 218 1.21 7.92 -11.98
CA ARG A 218 2.62 7.95 -11.63
C ARG A 218 3.07 6.58 -11.11
N ARG A 219 2.35 5.98 -10.15
CA ARG A 219 2.69 4.65 -9.63
C ARG A 219 2.50 3.56 -10.68
N GLY A 220 1.47 3.63 -11.50
CA GLY A 220 1.23 2.70 -12.61
C GLY A 220 2.44 2.63 -13.54
N ARG A 221 2.97 3.78 -13.95
CA ARG A 221 4.20 3.85 -14.75
C ARG A 221 5.43 3.38 -13.98
N ASP A 222 5.61 3.88 -12.77
CA ASP A 222 6.87 3.79 -12.04
C ASP A 222 7.09 2.42 -11.36
N TYR A 223 6.02 1.68 -11.03
CA TYR A 223 6.10 0.36 -10.39
C TYR A 223 5.57 -0.80 -11.24
N TYR A 224 4.61 -0.53 -12.12
CA TYR A 224 3.87 -1.58 -12.82
C TYR A 224 4.05 -1.53 -14.34
N VAL A 225 4.80 -0.56 -14.86
CA VAL A 225 5.00 -0.29 -16.30
C VAL A 225 3.64 -0.23 -17.04
N ARG A 226 2.59 0.23 -16.34
CA ARG A 226 1.24 0.30 -16.89
C ARG A 226 1.12 1.52 -17.78
N ARG A 227 0.52 1.34 -18.97
CA ARG A 227 0.36 2.40 -19.96
C ARG A 227 -0.83 3.34 -19.69
N ARG A 228 -1.87 2.87 -18.98
CA ARG A 228 -3.11 3.63 -18.71
C ARG A 228 -3.77 3.21 -17.39
N GLU A 229 -4.53 4.12 -16.78
CA GLU A 229 -5.34 3.86 -15.59
C GLU A 229 -6.76 3.46 -16.03
N ASP A 230 -7.24 2.30 -15.58
CA ASP A 230 -8.58 1.83 -15.87
C ASP A 230 -9.33 1.48 -14.58
N LEU A 231 -10.47 2.15 -14.37
CA LEU A 231 -11.34 1.90 -13.22
C LEU A 231 -11.98 0.52 -13.28
N SER A 232 -12.20 -0.02 -14.48
CA SER A 232 -12.73 -1.37 -14.66
C SER A 232 -11.72 -2.42 -14.21
N GLU A 233 -10.44 -2.25 -14.55
CA GLU A 233 -9.36 -3.10 -14.06
C GLU A 233 -9.23 -3.02 -12.53
N ALA A 234 -9.40 -1.83 -11.95
CA ALA A 234 -9.36 -1.66 -10.50
C ALA A 234 -10.44 -2.52 -9.81
N PHE A 235 -11.70 -2.43 -10.26
CA PHE A 235 -12.78 -3.23 -9.68
C PHE A 235 -12.71 -4.72 -10.01
N ALA A 236 -12.25 -5.08 -11.21
CA ALA A 236 -12.03 -6.48 -11.57
C ALA A 236 -10.95 -7.11 -10.67
N TYR A 237 -9.90 -6.36 -10.34
CA TYR A 237 -8.88 -6.83 -9.41
C TYR A 237 -9.42 -7.00 -7.99
N LEU A 238 -10.23 -6.06 -7.49
CA LEU A 238 -10.90 -6.19 -6.19
C LEU A 238 -11.83 -7.43 -6.14
N GLN A 239 -12.54 -7.74 -7.23
CA GLN A 239 -13.36 -8.96 -7.33
C GLN A 239 -12.52 -10.23 -7.28
N THR A 240 -11.33 -10.24 -7.90
CA THR A 240 -10.39 -11.37 -7.76
C THR A 240 -9.95 -11.55 -6.31
N LEU A 241 -9.57 -10.47 -5.61
CA LEU A 241 -9.22 -10.54 -4.18
C LEU A 241 -10.40 -11.00 -3.30
N GLN A 242 -11.64 -10.65 -3.67
CA GLN A 242 -12.83 -11.15 -2.99
C GLN A 242 -12.99 -12.67 -3.19
N ARG A 243 -12.80 -13.18 -4.42
CA ARG A 243 -12.84 -14.63 -4.71
C ARG A 243 -11.74 -15.39 -3.98
N GLU A 244 -10.57 -14.79 -3.83
CA GLU A 244 -9.45 -15.33 -3.04
C GLU A 244 -9.63 -15.21 -1.51
N GLN A 245 -10.78 -14.72 -1.05
CA GLN A 245 -11.12 -14.51 0.37
C GLN A 245 -10.16 -13.54 1.11
N ILE A 246 -9.46 -12.69 0.35
CA ILE A 246 -8.64 -11.60 0.88
C ILE A 246 -9.51 -10.39 1.23
N LEU A 247 -10.62 -10.17 0.52
CA LEU A 247 -11.57 -9.10 0.80
C LEU A 247 -12.97 -9.67 1.06
N SER A 248 -13.65 -9.18 2.08
CA SER A 248 -15.07 -9.45 2.25
C SER A 248 -15.93 -8.66 1.26
N ARG A 249 -17.10 -9.23 0.91
CA ARG A 249 -18.12 -8.55 0.09
C ARG A 249 -18.54 -7.21 0.69
N LEU A 250 -18.60 -7.12 2.03
CA LEU A 250 -19.00 -5.92 2.74
C LEU A 250 -18.02 -4.76 2.50
N VAL A 251 -16.71 -5.02 2.54
CA VAL A 251 -15.69 -3.98 2.28
C VAL A 251 -15.73 -3.52 0.82
N VAL A 252 -15.81 -4.46 -0.13
CA VAL A 252 -15.87 -4.14 -1.56
C VAL A 252 -17.13 -3.32 -1.88
N ARG A 253 -18.27 -3.70 -1.31
CA ARG A 253 -19.54 -2.98 -1.45
C ARG A 253 -19.44 -1.55 -0.89
N ALA A 254 -18.95 -1.38 0.34
CA ALA A 254 -18.80 -0.05 0.95
C ALA A 254 -17.90 0.88 0.12
N LEU A 255 -16.80 0.35 -0.44
CA LEU A 255 -15.92 1.11 -1.34
C LEU A 255 -16.65 1.51 -2.63
N ARG A 256 -17.42 0.59 -3.24
CA ARG A 256 -18.20 0.86 -4.45
C ARG A 256 -19.28 1.91 -4.22
N GLU A 257 -20.03 1.82 -3.13
CA GLU A 257 -21.06 2.80 -2.77
C GLU A 257 -20.47 4.20 -2.60
N LEU A 258 -19.37 4.34 -1.85
CA LEU A 258 -18.66 5.62 -1.70
C LEU A 258 -18.11 6.15 -3.03
N ALA A 259 -17.62 5.27 -3.90
CA ALA A 259 -17.20 5.64 -5.25
C ALA A 259 -18.40 6.09 -6.11
N ALA A 260 -19.55 5.43 -6.00
CA ALA A 260 -20.79 5.79 -6.68
C ALA A 260 -21.44 7.07 -6.12
N GLU A 261 -21.15 7.46 -4.89
CA GLU A 261 -21.59 8.75 -4.34
C GLU A 261 -20.66 9.91 -4.73
N GLY A 262 -19.49 9.60 -5.31
CA GLY A 262 -18.50 10.61 -5.70
C GLY A 262 -17.54 11.04 -4.61
N VAL A 263 -17.56 10.36 -3.47
CA VAL A 263 -16.69 10.66 -2.33
C VAL A 263 -15.21 10.60 -2.72
N PHE A 264 -14.85 9.73 -3.67
CA PHE A 264 -13.46 9.54 -4.10
C PHE A 264 -13.07 10.33 -5.35
N ASP A 265 -13.97 11.06 -6.00
CA ASP A 265 -13.69 11.75 -7.28
C ASP A 265 -12.46 12.67 -7.18
N GLY A 266 -12.36 13.44 -6.08
CA GLY A 266 -11.23 14.33 -5.83
C GLY A 266 -9.91 13.60 -5.61
N VAL A 267 -9.95 12.47 -4.90
CA VAL A 267 -8.76 11.64 -4.65
C VAL A 267 -8.28 10.99 -5.95
N LEU A 268 -9.22 10.47 -6.75
CA LEU A 268 -8.91 9.85 -8.03
C LEU A 268 -8.37 10.87 -9.03
N ALA A 269 -8.94 12.08 -9.07
CA ALA A 269 -8.41 13.16 -9.89
C ALA A 269 -6.97 13.53 -9.51
N GLN A 270 -6.67 13.60 -8.20
CA GLN A 270 -5.30 13.83 -7.71
C GLN A 270 -4.35 12.68 -8.07
N ALA A 271 -4.79 11.43 -7.95
CA ALA A 271 -3.99 10.26 -8.32
C ALA A 271 -3.65 10.24 -9.83
N ARG A 272 -4.57 10.74 -10.67
CA ARG A 272 -4.42 10.84 -12.13
C ARG A 272 -3.69 12.09 -12.59
N GLY A 273 -3.54 13.10 -11.73
CA GLY A 273 -3.04 14.42 -12.14
C GLY A 273 -3.97 15.19 -13.08
N ARG A 274 -5.22 14.74 -13.26
CA ARG A 274 -6.24 15.36 -14.12
C ARG A 274 -7.64 15.11 -13.60
N ALA A 275 -8.60 15.92 -14.03
CA ALA A 275 -10.01 15.68 -13.75
C ALA A 275 -10.50 14.34 -14.34
N LEU A 276 -11.49 13.74 -13.68
CA LEU A 276 -12.20 12.57 -14.20
C LEU A 276 -13.07 12.94 -15.41
N THR A 277 -12.99 12.13 -16.47
CA THR A 277 -13.84 12.29 -17.65
C THR A 277 -15.30 11.99 -17.32
N ALA A 278 -16.23 12.42 -18.19
CA ALA A 278 -17.64 12.08 -18.07
C ALA A 278 -17.85 10.55 -18.10
N ARG A 279 -17.10 9.83 -18.93
CA ARG A 279 -17.14 8.35 -19.01
C ARG A 279 -16.68 7.69 -17.72
N GLU A 280 -15.59 8.17 -17.13
CA GLU A 280 -15.07 7.66 -15.85
C GLU A 280 -16.07 7.88 -14.72
N ARG A 281 -16.64 9.09 -14.62
CA ARG A 281 -17.70 9.36 -13.65
C ARG A 281 -18.92 8.48 -13.88
N ALA A 282 -19.43 8.41 -15.11
CA ALA A 282 -20.55 7.54 -15.43
C ALA A 282 -20.28 6.07 -15.07
N PHE A 283 -19.06 5.58 -15.26
CA PHE A 283 -18.67 4.24 -14.84
C PHE A 283 -18.71 4.06 -13.32
N LEU A 284 -18.17 5.01 -12.53
CA LEU A 284 -18.22 4.96 -11.06
C LEU A 284 -19.65 5.01 -10.52
N ARG A 285 -20.55 5.71 -11.20
CA ARG A 285 -21.96 5.88 -10.81
C ARG A 285 -22.85 4.71 -11.21
N ARG A 286 -22.34 3.73 -11.95
CA ARG A 286 -23.15 2.57 -12.34
C ARG A 286 -23.43 1.71 -11.10
N PRO A 287 -24.70 1.36 -10.84
CA PRO A 287 -25.01 0.34 -9.85
C PRO A 287 -24.38 -0.98 -10.26
N GLU A 288 -23.99 -1.78 -9.27
CA GLU A 288 -23.55 -3.15 -9.51
C GLU A 288 -24.74 -3.94 -10.08
N LYS A 289 -24.55 -4.61 -11.22
CA LYS A 289 -25.51 -5.65 -11.62
C LYS A 289 -25.26 -6.81 -10.67
N GLU A 290 -26.27 -7.13 -9.86
CA GLU A 290 -26.26 -8.29 -8.96
C GLU A 290 -26.03 -9.61 -9.72
#